data_AF-A0A256XRZ3-F1
#
_entry.id   AF-A0A256XRZ3-F1
#
_cell.length_a   1.000
_cell.length_b   1.000
_cell.length_c   1.000
_cell.angle_alpha   90.00
_cell.angle_beta   90.00
_cell.angle_gamma   90.00
#
_symmetry.space_group_name_H-M   'P 1'
#
loop_
_entity.id
_entity.type
_entity.pdbx_description
1 polymer ?
#
loop_
_entity_poly.entity_id
_entity_poly.type
_entity_poly.pdbx_seq_one_letter_code
_entity_poly.pdbx_strand_id
1 'polypeptide(L)'
;MNTEQKYKLIKRNTTDIITDEELKKLLKETKNPTAYLGWGITGKGHIGYFLPVMKLADFLKAGLHVKLLLADLHGALDKTPWELLEKRYEYYKKTIQLMFKSIGADIKNFE
;
A
#
# COMPACT_ATOMS: atom_id res chain seq x y z
N MET A 1 19.16 1.38 7.84
CA MET A 1 18.53 0.12 8.27
C MET A 1 19.13 -1.02 7.47
N ASN A 2 19.61 -2.08 8.12
CA ASN A 2 20.21 -3.22 7.42
C ASN A 2 19.13 -4.18 6.85
N THR A 3 19.53 -5.15 6.02
CA THR A 3 18.59 -6.06 5.34
C THR A 3 17.74 -6.87 6.31
N GLU A 4 18.30 -7.34 7.42
CA GLU A 4 17.57 -8.11 8.43
C GLU A 4 16.49 -7.27 9.13
N GLN A 5 16.82 -6.01 9.48
CA GLN A 5 15.86 -5.06 10.03
C GLN A 5 14.74 -4.72 9.03
N LYS A 6 15.07 -4.58 7.74
CA LYS A 6 14.06 -4.39 6.67
C LYS A 6 13.11 -5.57 6.60
N TYR A 7 13.66 -6.78 6.56
CA TYR A 7 12.88 -8.00 6.51
C TYR A 7 11.95 -8.15 7.73
N LYS A 8 12.46 -7.93 8.96
CA LYS A 8 11.63 -7.94 10.18
C LYS A 8 10.49 -6.93 10.13
N LEU A 9 10.75 -5.72 9.63
CA LEU A 9 9.74 -4.67 9.52
C LEU A 9 8.66 -5.02 8.49
N ILE A 10 9.05 -5.57 7.33
CA ILE A 10 8.12 -6.03 6.28
C ILE A 10 7.26 -7.20 6.77
N LYS A 11 7.86 -8.14 7.52
CA LYS A 11 7.21 -9.36 8.01
C LYS A 11 6.26 -9.16 9.19
N ARG A 12 6.50 -8.18 10.06
CA ARG A 12 5.73 -8.02 11.31
C ARG A 12 4.24 -7.93 11.02
N ASN A 13 3.38 -8.56 11.82
CA ASN A 13 1.92 -8.52 11.64
C ASN A 13 1.45 -8.98 10.24
N THR A 14 2.20 -9.85 9.57
CA THR A 14 1.80 -10.51 8.31
C THR A 14 1.52 -11.97 8.63
N THR A 15 0.37 -12.48 8.20
CA THR A 15 -0.02 -13.88 8.46
C THR A 15 0.84 -14.86 7.68
N ASP A 16 1.12 -14.57 6.41
CA ASP A 16 1.85 -15.47 5.53
C ASP A 16 2.70 -14.72 4.49
N ILE A 17 3.79 -15.35 4.06
CA ILE A 17 4.71 -14.83 3.02
C ILE A 17 4.92 -15.93 1.99
N ILE A 18 4.30 -15.75 0.83
CA ILE A 18 4.51 -16.62 -0.33
C ILE A 18 5.89 -16.26 -0.90
N THR A 19 6.80 -17.24 -0.97
CA THR A 19 8.22 -17.10 -1.40
C THR A 19 9.15 -16.25 -0.50
N ASP A 20 9.19 -16.56 0.80
CA ASP A 20 10.05 -15.90 1.80
C ASP A 20 11.54 -15.78 1.41
N GLU A 21 12.10 -16.81 0.77
CA GLU A 21 13.51 -16.81 0.34
C GLU A 21 13.77 -15.85 -0.84
N GLU A 22 12.82 -15.71 -1.76
CA GLU A 22 12.91 -14.73 -2.86
C GLU A 22 12.82 -13.30 -2.32
N LEU A 23 11.96 -13.06 -1.32
CA LEU A 23 11.89 -11.77 -0.64
C LEU A 23 13.22 -11.42 0.04
N LYS A 24 13.83 -12.36 0.78
CA LYS A 24 15.15 -12.14 1.40
C LYS A 24 16.23 -11.83 0.35
N LYS A 25 16.22 -12.55 -0.78
CA LYS A 25 17.14 -12.31 -1.90
C LYS A 25 16.93 -10.93 -2.51
N LEU A 26 15.67 -10.55 -2.81
CA LEU A 26 15.30 -9.24 -3.34
C LEU A 26 15.81 -8.10 -2.44
N LEU A 27 15.65 -8.23 -1.12
CA LEU A 27 16.09 -7.22 -0.15
C LEU A 27 17.62 -7.11 -0.03
N LYS A 28 18.39 -8.12 -0.47
CA LYS A 28 19.86 -8.06 -0.55
C LYS A 28 20.32 -7.44 -1.86
N GLU A 29 19.70 -7.82 -2.97
CA GLU A 29 20.16 -7.48 -4.32
C GLU A 29 19.61 -6.13 -4.81
N THR A 30 18.44 -5.73 -4.36
CA THR A 30 17.76 -4.51 -4.83
C THR A 30 17.77 -3.42 -3.77
N LYS A 31 18.30 -2.25 -4.12
CA LYS A 31 18.41 -1.10 -3.21
C LYS A 31 17.05 -0.59 -2.71
N ASN A 32 16.13 -0.37 -3.65
CA ASN A 32 14.78 0.16 -3.42
C ASN A 32 13.73 -0.72 -4.15
N PRO A 33 13.37 -1.89 -3.59
CA PRO A 33 12.35 -2.72 -4.20
C PRO A 33 10.99 -2.03 -4.19
N THR A 34 10.11 -2.40 -5.13
CA THR A 34 8.75 -1.86 -5.22
C THR A 34 7.75 -2.80 -4.56
N ALA A 35 6.89 -2.27 -3.71
CA ALA A 35 5.67 -2.93 -3.24
C ALA A 35 4.45 -2.31 -3.94
N TYR A 36 3.46 -3.15 -4.20
CA TYR A 36 2.24 -2.76 -4.90
C TYR A 36 1.01 -3.25 -4.12
N LEU A 37 -0.02 -2.41 -4.02
CA LEU A 37 -1.33 -2.79 -3.50
C LEU A 37 -2.44 -2.26 -4.43
N GLY A 38 -3.33 -3.16 -4.85
CA GLY A 38 -4.59 -2.79 -5.49
C GLY A 38 -5.65 -2.43 -4.46
N TRP A 39 -6.37 -1.33 -4.68
CA TRP A 39 -7.37 -0.79 -3.77
C TRP A 39 -8.70 -0.59 -4.48
N GLY A 40 -9.73 -1.30 -4.03
CA GLY A 40 -11.09 -1.16 -4.56
C GLY A 40 -11.74 0.16 -4.11
N ILE A 41 -12.33 0.88 -5.06
CA ILE A 41 -12.97 2.18 -4.80
C ILE A 41 -14.51 2.16 -4.95
N THR A 42 -15.12 0.99 -4.80
CA THR A 42 -16.58 0.79 -4.93
C THR A 42 -17.36 1.02 -3.63
N GLY A 43 -16.69 1.02 -2.48
CA GLY A 43 -17.30 1.23 -1.16
C GLY A 43 -16.97 2.58 -0.54
N LYS A 44 -17.49 2.83 0.67
CA LYS A 44 -17.05 3.93 1.55
C LYS A 44 -15.94 3.43 2.48
N GLY A 45 -14.92 4.25 2.69
CA GLY A 45 -13.83 3.93 3.61
C GLY A 45 -14.29 3.87 5.06
N HIS A 46 -13.65 3.01 5.85
CA HIS A 46 -13.91 2.82 7.28
C HIS A 46 -12.60 2.57 8.03
N ILE A 47 -12.64 2.52 9.37
CA ILE A 47 -11.43 2.42 10.22
C ILE A 47 -10.54 1.20 9.89
N GLY A 48 -11.11 0.09 9.43
CA GLY A 48 -10.34 -1.08 8.97
C GLY A 48 -9.30 -0.78 7.88
N TYR A 49 -9.45 0.33 7.14
CA TYR A 49 -8.51 0.73 6.09
C TYR A 49 -7.16 1.20 6.65
N PHE A 50 -7.06 1.47 7.96
CA PHE A 50 -5.78 1.74 8.60
C PHE A 50 -4.87 0.50 8.65
N LEU A 51 -5.41 -0.72 8.63
CA LEU A 51 -4.58 -1.95 8.63
C LEU A 51 -3.64 -2.02 7.42
N PRO A 52 -4.11 -1.94 6.16
CA PRO A 52 -3.21 -1.90 5.01
C PRO A 52 -2.35 -0.64 4.99
N VAL A 53 -2.86 0.52 5.39
CA VAL A 53 -2.04 1.77 5.44
C VAL A 53 -0.86 1.63 6.41
N MET A 54 -1.05 1.05 7.59
CA MET A 54 0.04 0.77 8.53
C MET A 54 1.08 -0.19 7.94
N LYS A 55 0.64 -1.20 7.18
CA LYS A 55 1.56 -2.12 6.48
C LYS A 55 2.37 -1.40 5.39
N LEU A 56 1.71 -0.57 4.59
CA LEU A 56 2.38 0.23 3.56
C LEU A 56 3.35 1.24 4.18
N ALA A 57 3.04 1.79 5.36
CA ALA A 57 3.94 2.65 6.12
C ALA A 57 5.19 1.89 6.57
N ASP A 58 5.06 0.60 6.92
CA ASP A 58 6.20 -0.27 7.21
C ASP A 58 7.08 -0.49 5.99
N PHE A 59 6.48 -0.67 4.81
CA PHE A 59 7.21 -0.81 3.55
C PHE A 59 7.96 0.47 3.21
N LEU A 60 7.30 1.64 3.32
CA LEU A 60 7.94 2.95 3.13
C LEU A 60 9.11 3.14 4.09
N LYS A 61 8.92 2.83 5.38
CA LYS A 61 9.97 2.91 6.40
C LYS A 61 11.10 1.91 6.17
N ALA A 62 10.81 0.75 5.56
CA ALA A 62 11.80 -0.21 5.10
C ALA A 62 12.59 0.26 3.85
N GLY A 63 12.22 1.40 3.27
CA GLY A 63 12.85 1.98 2.10
C GLY A 63 12.36 1.38 0.79
N LEU A 64 11.17 0.75 0.79
CA LEU A 64 10.52 0.31 -0.44
C LEU A 64 9.84 1.50 -1.11
N HIS A 65 9.77 1.44 -2.44
CA HIS A 65 8.89 2.28 -3.22
C HIS A 65 7.48 1.67 -3.20
N VAL A 66 6.47 2.39 -2.75
CA VAL A 66 5.10 1.86 -2.61
C VAL A 66 4.23 2.46 -3.70
N LYS A 67 3.60 1.61 -4.51
CA LYS A 67 2.60 2.00 -5.50
C LYS A 67 1.22 1.54 -5.07
N LEU A 68 0.23 2.43 -5.09
CA LEU A 68 -1.15 2.09 -4.78
C LEU A 68 -2.05 2.32 -6.00
N LEU A 69 -2.61 1.24 -6.55
CA LEU A 69 -3.57 1.35 -7.65
C LEU A 69 -4.98 1.52 -7.10
N LEU A 70 -5.59 2.65 -7.38
CA LEU A 70 -7.04 2.83 -7.23
C LEU A 70 -7.73 2.16 -8.43
N ALA A 71 -8.42 1.05 -8.17
CA ALA A 71 -8.93 0.16 -9.21
C ALA A 71 -10.29 0.63 -9.76
N ASP A 72 -10.28 1.74 -10.50
CA ASP A 72 -11.45 2.34 -11.16
C ASP A 72 -12.06 1.45 -12.25
N LEU A 73 -11.24 0.88 -13.14
CA LEU A 73 -11.71 -0.05 -14.18
C LEU A 73 -12.37 -1.29 -13.56
N HIS A 74 -11.79 -1.84 -12.49
CA HIS A 74 -12.41 -2.95 -11.76
C HIS A 74 -13.76 -2.51 -11.16
N GLY A 75 -13.83 -1.31 -10.59
CA GLY A 75 -15.08 -0.76 -10.07
C GLY A 75 -16.16 -0.57 -11.14
N ALA A 76 -15.77 -0.22 -12.37
CA ALA A 76 -16.69 -0.10 -13.50
C ALA A 76 -17.21 -1.47 -13.95
N LEU A 77 -16.32 -2.48 -14.02
CA LEU A 77 -16.69 -3.87 -14.29
C LEU A 77 -17.61 -4.44 -13.20
N ASP A 78 -17.44 -4.00 -11.95
CA ASP A 78 -18.33 -4.27 -10.81
C ASP A 78 -19.60 -3.40 -10.80
N LYS A 79 -19.95 -2.79 -11.94
CA LYS A 79 -21.20 -2.04 -12.17
C LYS A 79 -21.34 -0.74 -11.36
N THR A 80 -20.24 -0.15 -10.89
CA THR A 80 -20.27 1.21 -10.33
C THR A 80 -20.27 2.24 -11.46
N PRO A 81 -21.19 3.22 -11.49
CA PRO A 81 -21.21 4.24 -12.54
C PRO A 81 -19.92 5.07 -12.58
N TRP A 82 -19.42 5.38 -13.78
CA TRP A 82 -18.17 6.14 -13.99
C TRP A 82 -18.18 7.51 -13.28
N GLU A 83 -19.27 8.27 -13.38
CA GLU A 83 -19.41 9.56 -12.71
C GLU A 83 -19.24 9.47 -11.18
N LEU A 84 -19.63 8.33 -10.59
CA LEU A 84 -19.44 8.07 -9.17
C LEU A 84 -18.02 7.58 -8.88
N LEU A 85 -17.44 6.76 -9.76
CA LEU A 85 -16.07 6.27 -9.63
C LEU A 85 -15.05 7.41 -9.68
N GLU A 86 -15.20 8.38 -10.58
CA GLU A 86 -14.30 9.54 -10.66
C GLU A 86 -14.30 10.32 -9.33
N LYS A 87 -15.48 10.59 -8.77
CA LYS A 87 -15.61 11.25 -7.46
C LYS A 87 -14.98 10.42 -6.34
N ARG A 88 -15.14 9.10 -6.38
CA ARG A 88 -14.56 8.19 -5.39
C ARG A 88 -13.06 8.06 -5.55
N TYR A 89 -12.54 8.08 -6.77
CA TYR A 89 -11.12 8.07 -7.06
C TYR A 89 -10.44 9.25 -6.38
N GLU A 90 -10.95 10.46 -6.61
CA GLU A 90 -10.43 11.67 -5.96
C GLU A 90 -10.57 11.64 -4.44
N TYR A 91 -11.71 11.12 -3.94
CA TYR A 91 -11.90 10.90 -2.50
C TYR A 91 -10.84 9.96 -1.91
N TYR A 92 -10.59 8.81 -2.53
CA TYR A 92 -9.64 7.82 -2.03
C TYR A 92 -8.20 8.29 -2.16
N LYS A 93 -7.84 8.91 -3.29
CA LYS A 93 -6.52 9.52 -3.52
C LYS A 93 -6.16 10.50 -2.41
N LYS A 94 -7.11 11.39 -2.05
CA LYS A 94 -6.90 12.36 -0.97
C LYS A 94 -6.93 11.71 0.42
N THR A 95 -7.88 10.82 0.67
CA THR A 95 -8.09 10.22 2.00
C THR A 95 -6.93 9.32 2.39
N ILE A 96 -6.42 8.48 1.50
CA ILE A 96 -5.30 7.57 1.79
C ILE A 96 -4.03 8.37 2.14
N GLN A 97 -3.74 9.43 1.39
CA GLN A 97 -2.62 10.33 1.72
C GLN A 97 -2.78 10.97 3.10
N LEU A 98 -3.99 11.37 3.48
CA LEU A 98 -4.29 11.90 4.82
C LEU A 98 -4.16 10.83 5.91
N MET A 99 -4.52 9.57 5.63
CA MET A 99 -4.36 8.45 6.57
C MET A 99 -2.88 8.18 6.86
N PHE A 100 -1.99 8.24 5.87
CA PHE A 100 -0.55 8.14 6.11
C PHE A 100 -0.03 9.30 6.97
N LYS A 101 -0.45 10.53 6.66
CA LYS A 101 -0.06 11.72 7.43
C LYS A 101 -0.55 11.64 8.88
N SER A 102 -1.76 11.15 9.13
CA SER A 102 -2.33 11.08 10.48
C SER A 102 -1.60 10.08 11.39
N ILE A 103 -0.97 9.06 10.82
CA ILE A 103 -0.11 8.12 11.57
C ILE A 103 1.37 8.51 11.59
N GLY A 104 1.71 9.69 11.05
CA GLY A 104 3.09 10.21 11.02
C GLY A 104 4.02 9.48 10.04
N ALA A 105 3.47 8.84 8.99
CA ALA A 105 4.28 8.17 7.98
C ALA A 105 4.84 9.15 6.94
N ASP A 106 6.12 8.98 6.58
CA ASP A 106 6.73 9.69 5.45
C ASP A 106 6.33 9.01 4.14
N ILE A 107 5.66 9.77 3.27
CA ILE A 107 5.13 9.31 1.97
C ILE A 107 6.01 9.74 0.78
N LYS A 108 7.26 10.13 1.00
CA LYS A 108 8.16 10.55 -0.09
C LYS A 108 8.32 9.51 -1.20
N ASN A 109 8.26 8.22 -0.88
CA ASN A 109 8.38 7.10 -1.83
C ASN A 109 7.02 6.41 -2.08
N PHE A 110 5.92 7.14 -1.92
CA PHE A 110 4.57 6.67 -2.18
C PHE A 110 4.05 7.27 -3.50
N GLU A 111 3.54 6.42 -4.38
CA GLU A 111 2.93 6.75 -5.68
C GLU A 111 1.46 6.29 -5.71
#